data_AF-A0A177P8U5-F1
#
_entry.id   AF-A0A177P8U5-F1
#
_cell.length_a   1.000
_cell.length_b   1.000
_cell.length_c   1.000
_cell.angle_alpha   90.00
_cell.angle_beta   90.00
_cell.angle_gamma   90.00
#
_symmetry.space_group_name_H-M   'P 1'
#
loop_
_entity.id
_entity.type
_entity.pdbx_description
1 polymer ?
#
loop_
_entity_poly.entity_id
_entity_poly.type
_entity_poly.pdbx_seq_one_letter_code
_entity_poly.pdbx_strand_id
1 'polypeptide(L)'
;MKRHLLVFDDGSGDDLALQDFVETLGPGAKMYTMDGHVCFLTSNLSTSEISDRFLKLAGSRLFFVADVTASDCAGRMLGGFWEYMKRDRSPAAAE
;
A
#
# COMPACT_ATOMS: atom_id res chain seq x y z
N MET A 1 2.71 12.14 -9.43
CA MET A 1 2.91 12.28 -7.97
C MET A 1 2.68 10.91 -7.35
N LYS A 2 3.59 10.41 -6.49
CA LYS A 2 3.38 9.12 -5.79
C LYS A 2 2.22 9.28 -4.81
N ARG A 3 1.27 8.34 -4.83
CA ARG A 3 0.16 8.25 -3.89
C ARG A 3 0.50 7.27 -2.76
N HIS A 4 0.01 7.58 -1.58
CA HIS A 4 0.06 6.72 -0.41
C HIS A 4 -1.34 6.19 -0.16
N LEU A 5 -1.49 4.87 -0.27
CA LEU A 5 -2.75 4.17 -0.19
C LEU A 5 -2.75 3.27 1.05
N LEU A 6 -3.89 3.24 1.73
CA LEU A 6 -4.18 2.29 2.77
C LEU A 6 -5.15 1.26 2.22
N VAL A 7 -4.74 0.00 2.25
CA VAL A 7 -5.50 -1.13 1.78
C VAL A 7 -5.87 -1.98 3.00
N PHE A 8 -7.15 -2.12 3.27
CA PHE A 8 -7.66 -3.07 4.24
C PHE A 8 -8.18 -4.30 3.55
N ASP A 9 -7.97 -5.41 4.18
CA ASP A 9 -8.39 -6.72 3.76
C ASP A 9 -9.33 -7.28 4.84
N ASP A 10 -10.45 -7.85 4.43
CA ASP A 10 -11.42 -8.45 5.34
C ASP A 10 -10.94 -9.73 6.04
N GLY A 11 -9.78 -10.25 5.64
CA GLY A 11 -9.14 -11.42 6.23
C GLY A 11 -9.80 -12.74 5.89
N SER A 12 -10.69 -12.75 4.90
CA SER A 12 -11.36 -13.95 4.43
C SER A 12 -10.63 -14.59 3.23
N GLY A 13 -10.76 -15.92 3.08
CA GLY A 13 -10.20 -16.66 1.94
C GLY A 13 -8.73 -17.09 2.09
N ASP A 14 -8.17 -17.58 0.99
CA ASP A 14 -6.82 -18.15 0.95
C ASP A 14 -5.72 -17.08 1.01
N ASP A 15 -4.51 -17.49 1.41
CA ASP A 15 -3.33 -16.63 1.40
C ASP A 15 -3.03 -16.11 -0.02
N LEU A 16 -3.05 -14.79 -0.18
CA LEU A 16 -2.71 -14.13 -1.43
C LEU A 16 -1.23 -13.81 -1.50
N ALA A 17 -0.63 -14.05 -2.66
CA ALA A 17 0.73 -13.60 -2.97
C ALA A 17 0.75 -12.08 -3.21
N LEU A 18 0.56 -11.30 -2.14
CA LEU A 18 0.52 -9.83 -2.17
C LEU A 18 1.82 -9.23 -2.70
N GLN A 19 2.96 -9.90 -2.48
CA GLN A 19 4.26 -9.46 -2.99
C GLN A 19 4.27 -9.46 -4.53
N ASP A 20 3.85 -10.55 -5.16
CA ASP A 20 3.78 -10.69 -6.61
C ASP A 20 2.84 -9.63 -7.22
N PHE A 21 1.72 -9.38 -6.55
CA PHE A 21 0.79 -8.32 -6.96
C PHE A 21 1.46 -6.94 -7.00
N VAL A 22 2.24 -6.59 -5.96
CA VAL A 22 2.91 -5.29 -5.88
C VAL A 22 3.89 -5.09 -7.03
N GLU A 23 4.58 -6.14 -7.45
CA GLU A 23 5.49 -6.09 -8.59
C GLU A 23 4.75 -5.76 -9.89
N THR A 24 3.49 -6.19 -10.05
CA THR A 24 2.65 -5.85 -11.22
C THR A 24 2.18 -4.40 -11.27
N LEU A 25 2.23 -3.68 -10.15
CA LEU A 25 1.78 -2.28 -10.06
C LEU A 25 2.76 -1.29 -10.70
N GLY A 26 3.97 -1.76 -11.02
CA GLY A 26 4.98 -1.02 -11.76
C GLY A 26 6.15 -0.55 -10.88
N PRO A 27 7.17 0.06 -11.52
CA PRO A 27 8.40 0.43 -10.85
C PRO A 27 8.17 1.45 -9.73
N GLY A 28 8.71 1.15 -8.55
CA GLY A 28 8.59 1.98 -7.36
C GLY A 28 7.32 1.76 -6.54
N ALA A 29 6.46 0.81 -6.94
CA ALA A 29 5.41 0.32 -6.06
C ALA A 29 6.03 -0.46 -4.89
N LYS A 30 5.53 -0.21 -3.68
CA LYS A 30 6.00 -0.89 -2.47
C LYS A 30 4.84 -1.09 -1.53
N MET A 31 4.81 -2.25 -0.86
CA MET A 31 3.80 -2.57 0.14
C MET A 31 4.44 -2.84 1.51
N TYR A 32 3.73 -2.46 2.57
CA TYR A 32 4.07 -2.82 3.93
C TYR A 32 2.84 -3.41 4.62
N THR A 33 2.89 -4.69 4.94
CA THR A 33 1.85 -5.43 5.66
C THR A 33 1.98 -5.22 7.17
N MET A 34 0.85 -4.98 7.82
CA MET A 34 0.68 -4.98 9.25
C MET A 34 -0.45 -5.95 9.62
N ASP A 35 -0.19 -6.81 10.59
CA ASP A 35 -1.16 -7.76 11.15
C ASP A 35 -1.89 -8.61 10.10
N GLY A 36 -1.27 -8.85 8.94
CA GLY A 36 -1.80 -9.68 7.85
C GLY A 36 -2.99 -9.11 7.07
N HIS A 37 -3.68 -8.11 7.61
CA HIS A 37 -4.95 -7.59 7.07
C HIS A 37 -4.93 -6.11 6.68
N VAL A 38 -3.87 -5.39 7.07
CA VAL A 38 -3.72 -3.97 6.74
C VAL A 38 -2.43 -3.81 5.93
N CYS A 39 -2.54 -3.21 4.75
CA CYS A 39 -1.41 -2.98 3.86
C CYS A 39 -1.29 -1.51 3.53
N PHE A 40 -0.09 -0.96 3.61
CA PHE A 40 0.23 0.35 3.02
C PHE A 40 0.82 0.13 1.66
N LEU A 41 0.35 0.86 0.65
CA LEU A 41 0.83 0.78 -0.71
C LEU A 41 1.27 2.17 -1.18
N THR A 42 2.49 2.28 -1.69
CA THR A 42 2.90 3.46 -2.47
C THR A 42 2.80 3.13 -3.95
N SER A 43 2.12 3.96 -4.74
CA SER A 43 1.95 3.73 -6.18
C SER A 43 1.73 5.04 -6.96
N ASN A 44 1.99 5.04 -8.27
CA ASN A 44 1.59 6.14 -9.15
C ASN A 44 0.15 6.00 -9.65
N LEU A 45 -0.47 4.85 -9.42
CA LEU A 45 -1.84 4.53 -9.83
C LEU A 45 -2.85 5.20 -8.89
N SER A 46 -4.04 5.48 -9.40
CA SER A 46 -5.17 6.00 -8.62
C SER A 46 -5.81 4.91 -7.76
N THR A 47 -6.62 5.31 -6.78
CA THR A 47 -7.39 4.39 -5.95
C THR A 47 -8.25 3.45 -6.78
N SER A 48 -8.94 3.96 -7.80
CA SER A 48 -9.78 3.13 -8.69
C SER A 48 -8.96 2.09 -9.45
N GLU A 49 -7.81 2.47 -10.00
CA GLU A 49 -6.93 1.54 -10.72
C GLU A 49 -6.38 0.45 -9.80
N ILE A 50 -6.07 0.79 -8.55
CA ILE A 50 -5.60 -0.17 -7.55
C ILE A 50 -6.75 -1.09 -7.12
N SER A 51 -7.94 -0.55 -6.85
CA SER A 51 -9.13 -1.34 -6.51
C SER A 51 -9.49 -2.33 -7.61
N ASP A 52 -9.48 -1.91 -8.88
CA ASP A 52 -9.77 -2.79 -10.02
C ASP A 52 -8.76 -3.94 -10.16
N ARG A 53 -7.49 -3.67 -9.83
CA ARG A 53 -6.43 -4.69 -9.84
C ARG A 53 -6.55 -5.63 -8.65
N PHE A 54 -6.85 -5.12 -7.46
CA PHE A 54 -7.13 -5.96 -6.29
C PHE A 54 -8.34 -6.84 -6.53
N LEU A 55 -9.43 -6.33 -7.11
CA LEU A 55 -10.62 -7.12 -7.43
C LEU A 55 -10.28 -8.35 -8.29
N LYS A 56 -9.37 -8.20 -9.26
CA LYS A 56 -8.90 -9.30 -10.12
C LYS A 56 -8.05 -10.33 -9.37
N LEU A 57 -7.30 -9.89 -8.36
CA LEU A 57 -6.45 -10.76 -7.52
C LEU A 57 -7.27 -11.46 -6.43
N ALA A 58 -8.25 -10.76 -5.87
CA ALA A 58 -8.90 -11.07 -4.61
C ALA A 58 -9.85 -12.26 -4.67
N GLY A 59 -10.36 -12.62 -5.85
CA GLY A 59 -11.43 -13.60 -5.97
C GLY A 59 -12.67 -13.16 -5.17
N SER A 60 -12.97 -13.86 -4.08
CA SER A 60 -14.07 -13.54 -3.16
C SER A 60 -13.72 -12.57 -2.02
N ARG A 61 -12.42 -12.25 -1.85
CA ARG A 61 -11.92 -11.43 -0.75
C ARG A 61 -12.25 -9.96 -0.97
N LEU A 62 -12.62 -9.24 0.08
CA LEU A 62 -12.93 -7.81 -0.03
C LEU A 62 -11.73 -6.96 0.38
N PHE A 63 -11.38 -6.02 -0.49
CA PHE A 63 -10.36 -5.01 -0.23
C PHE A 63 -10.97 -3.61 -0.18
N PHE A 64 -10.58 -2.83 0.81
CA PHE A 64 -10.92 -1.41 0.92
C PHE A 64 -9.67 -0.57 0.70
N VAL A 65 -9.67 0.25 -0.34
CA VAL A 65 -8.53 1.11 -0.70
C VAL A 65 -8.89 2.56 -0.42
N ALA A 66 -8.10 3.22 0.41
CA ALA A 66 -8.23 4.65 0.73
C ALA A 66 -6.97 5.41 0.32
N ASP A 67 -7.15 6.54 -0.37
CA ASP A 67 -6.05 7.48 -0.61
C ASP A 67 -5.82 8.33 0.63
N VAL A 68 -4.64 8.21 1.22
CA VAL A 68 -4.24 8.95 2.42
C VAL A 68 -3.14 9.97 2.13
N THR A 69 -2.85 10.24 0.85
CA THR A 69 -1.76 11.13 0.41
C THR A 69 -1.88 12.54 1.01
N ALA A 70 -3.10 13.06 1.14
CA ALA A 70 -3.39 14.38 1.70
C ALA A 70 -4.12 14.33 3.05
N SER A 71 -4.07 13.19 3.75
CA SER A 71 -4.76 13.02 5.03
C SER A 71 -4.16 13.92 6.11
N ASP A 72 -5.00 14.61 6.90
CA ASP A 72 -4.58 15.34 8.11
C ASP A 72 -3.99 14.40 9.18
N CYS A 73 -4.23 13.10 9.06
CA CYS A 73 -3.66 12.07 9.91
C CYS A 73 -2.29 11.56 9.40
N ALA A 74 -1.77 12.10 8.28
CA ALA A 74 -0.43 11.82 7.78
C ALA A 74 0.61 12.29 8.81
N GLY A 75 1.06 11.36 9.67
CA GLY A 75 1.96 11.62 10.80
C GLY A 75 1.44 11.09 12.15
N ARG A 76 0.15 10.75 12.25
CA ARG A 76 -0.45 10.05 13.40
C ARG A 76 -0.56 8.54 13.21
N MET A 77 -0.29 8.09 11.99
CA MET A 77 -0.19 6.66 11.66
C MET A 77 1.01 6.04 12.36
N LEU A 78 0.96 4.73 12.62
CA LEU A 78 1.94 4.00 13.43
C LEU A 78 3.38 4.33 13.04
N GLY A 79 4.29 4.41 14.03
CA GLY A 79 5.67 4.85 13.82
C GLY A 79 6.41 4.11 12.70
N GLY A 80 6.16 2.81 12.53
CA GLY A 80 6.71 2.01 11.43
C GLY A 80 6.30 2.50 10.04
N PHE A 81 5.07 3.00 9.88
CA PHE A 81 4.59 3.59 8.64
C PHE A 81 5.30 4.91 8.31
N TRP A 82 5.49 5.79 9.29
CA TRP A 82 6.14 7.08 9.04
C TRP A 82 7.62 6.90 8.68
N GLU A 83 8.30 5.97 9.35
CA GLU A 83 9.67 5.58 9.00
C GLU A 83 9.76 4.96 7.61
N TYR A 84 8.79 4.12 7.22
CA TYR A 84 8.68 3.59 5.86
C TYR A 84 8.51 4.69 4.80
N MET A 85 7.61 5.66 5.03
CA MET A 85 7.41 6.77 4.10
C MET A 85 8.60 7.72 4.03
N LYS A 86 9.31 7.93 5.15
CA LYS A 86 10.52 8.77 5.22
C LYS A 86 11.72 8.16 4.52
N ARG A 87 11.87 6.82 4.51
CA ARG A 87 13.02 6.14 3.89
C ARG A 87 13.14 6.40 2.39
N ASP A 88 12.05 6.71 1.69
CA ASP A 88 12.07 7.10 0.26
C ASP A 88 12.39 8.60 0.06
N ARG A 89 12.44 9.41 1.14
CA ARG A 89 12.76 10.85 1.10
C ARG A 89 14.19 11.19 1.49
N SER A 90 15.00 10.23 1.92
CA SER A 90 16.45 10.46 2.04
C SER A 90 17.09 10.24 0.67
N PRO A 91 17.54 11.27 -0.07
CA PRO A 91 18.66 11.04 -0.96
C PRO A 91 19.79 10.48 -0.08
N ALA A 92 20.52 9.50 -0.60
CA ALA A 92 21.72 8.98 0.05
C ALA A 92 22.53 10.13 0.67
N ALA A 93 22.47 10.25 1.99
CA ALA A 93 23.38 11.09 2.74
C ALA A 93 24.53 10.15 3.14
N ALA A 94 25.65 10.30 2.42
CA ALA A 94 27.04 9.97 2.75
C ALA A 94 27.28 8.70 3.61
N GLU A 95 28.07 7.71 3.21
CA GLU A 95 29.36 7.68 2.48
C GLU A 95 29.49 6.42 1.62
#